data_AF-A0A699Z752-F1
#
_entry.id   AF-A0A699Z752-F1
#
_cell.length_a   1.000
_cell.length_b   1.000
_cell.length_c   1.000
_cell.angle_alpha   90.00
_cell.angle_beta   90.00
_cell.angle_gamma   90.00
#
_symmetry.space_group_name_H-M   'P 1'
#
loop_
_entity.id
_entity.type
_entity.pdbx_description
1 polymer ?
#
loop_
_entity_poly.entity_id
_entity_poly.type
_entity_poly.pdbx_seq_one_letter_code
_entity_poly.pdbx_strand_id
1 'polypeptide(L)'
;MSNASSAGPEQPTLNEYEEATAAFDATDMSANDLSELGSSLAAADKQLGEGSEGLVLAGTLRSKPVAVKVEVVTPIDGGPQNINVGTACVMPLALGSLHDLLLKLENCQSLPLALVLDVCIQLLHDVTEAQRRLGLLHGDIKPSNILVTVDGQISLGDTSNAVLLPNNQTSGTTSSWSIQYSCRSQRVAAAEDEDIPASFGTDTYSLVPAQGQPGISPVQEVVNEVLELQQQLAASSVQLAATRAREALLEEENQQLRLRLQQQVQLEADRQQQGKEVVMQLEQQVVKLQTEVQSVTAANHLATQQAEAALQQLHQVSQLAEATRLQQRACNQKQQQVWEAEVQQQRSRAERAEAQLHQLLATLAIIHDPTALSWCKAASSSSSGGNTPLRISLGGSDNCGVHQ
;
A
#
# COMPACT_ATOMS: atom_id res chain seq x y z
N MET A 1 76.97 -18.11 5.03
CA MET A 1 76.74 -16.65 4.96
C MET A 1 75.32 -16.41 5.45
N SER A 2 75.21 -15.92 6.67
CA SER A 2 73.99 -15.76 7.46
C SER A 2 73.38 -14.38 7.21
N ASN A 3 72.13 -14.35 6.70
CA ASN A 3 71.37 -13.11 6.52
C ASN A 3 70.72 -12.71 7.84
N ALA A 4 71.18 -11.59 8.41
CA ALA A 4 70.52 -10.90 9.51
C ALA A 4 69.35 -10.06 8.96
N SER A 5 68.15 -10.34 9.46
CA SER A 5 66.95 -9.53 9.23
C SER A 5 66.93 -8.39 10.25
N SER A 6 66.95 -7.15 9.77
CA SER A 6 66.80 -5.95 10.59
C SER A 6 65.31 -5.73 10.89
N ALA A 7 64.90 -6.01 12.13
CA ALA A 7 63.62 -5.56 12.65
C ALA A 7 63.66 -4.03 12.80
N GLY A 8 62.78 -3.33 12.09
CA GLY A 8 62.53 -1.90 12.27
C GLY A 8 61.80 -1.65 13.60
N PRO A 9 61.81 -0.41 14.11
CA PRO A 9 61.14 -0.07 15.36
C PRO A 9 59.63 -0.33 15.24
N GLU A 10 59.11 -1.17 16.13
CA GLU A 10 57.67 -1.40 16.27
C GLU A 10 56.97 -0.08 16.56
N GLN A 11 55.96 0.26 15.76
CA GLN A 11 55.08 1.39 16.05
C GLN A 11 54.23 1.04 17.29
N PRO A 12 54.08 1.97 18.25
CA PRO A 12 53.27 1.73 19.43
C PRO A 12 51.83 1.42 19.03
N THR A 13 51.24 0.43 19.70
CA THR A 13 49.87 0.01 19.44
C THR A 13 48.88 1.00 20.06
N LEU A 14 47.71 1.17 19.42
CA LEU A 14 46.63 2.08 19.87
C LEU A 14 46.24 1.92 21.36
N ASN A 15 46.49 0.75 21.96
CA ASN A 15 46.21 0.46 23.37
C ASN A 15 47.18 1.15 24.35
N GLU A 16 48.42 1.47 23.94
CA GLU A 16 49.39 2.14 24.82
C GLU A 16 49.05 3.64 25.01
N TYR A 17 48.33 4.24 24.05
CA TYR A 17 47.81 5.60 24.19
C TYR A 17 46.58 5.68 25.12
N GLU A 18 45.77 4.63 25.22
CA GLU A 18 44.64 4.60 26.15
C GLU A 18 45.10 4.51 27.61
N GLU A 19 46.19 3.80 27.91
CA GLU A 19 46.72 3.66 29.27
C GLU A 19 47.35 4.94 29.85
N ALA A 20 47.94 5.80 29.01
CA ALA A 20 48.49 7.09 29.45
C ALA A 20 47.40 8.13 29.78
N THR A 21 46.22 8.01 29.14
CA THR A 21 45.09 8.93 29.35
C THR A 21 44.12 8.44 30.43
N ALA A 22 44.14 7.15 30.77
CA ALA A 22 43.35 6.54 31.86
C ALA A 22 43.78 6.99 33.28
N ALA A 23 44.84 7.78 33.41
CA ALA A 23 45.42 8.14 34.69
C ALA A 23 44.67 9.25 35.47
N PHE A 24 43.58 9.79 34.91
CA PHE A 24 42.74 10.83 35.52
C PHE A 24 41.25 10.50 35.35
N ASP A 25 40.87 9.28 35.75
CA ASP A 25 39.46 8.87 35.79
C ASP A 25 38.74 9.70 36.87
N ALA A 26 38.07 10.77 36.44
CA ALA A 26 37.45 11.78 37.31
C ALA A 26 36.17 11.28 38.03
N THR A 27 35.86 10.00 37.93
CA THR A 27 34.55 9.46 38.28
C THR A 27 34.32 9.20 39.77
N ASP A 28 35.33 9.39 40.65
CA ASP A 28 35.10 9.57 42.10
C ASP A 28 36.31 10.24 42.77
N MET A 29 36.21 11.55 43.06
CA MET A 29 37.14 12.22 43.98
C MET A 29 36.78 11.85 45.42
N SER A 30 37.70 11.20 46.14
CA SER A 30 37.48 10.89 47.56
C SER A 30 37.55 12.14 48.43
N ALA A 31 36.99 12.08 49.64
CA ALA A 31 37.12 13.17 50.61
C ALA A 31 38.60 13.49 50.94
N ASN A 32 39.48 12.49 50.87
CA ASN A 32 40.92 12.68 51.04
C ASN A 32 41.53 13.45 49.87
N ASP A 33 41.10 13.17 48.63
CA ASP A 33 41.55 13.89 47.43
C ASP A 33 41.15 15.37 47.49
N LEU A 34 39.91 15.66 47.93
CA LEU A 34 39.44 17.03 48.14
C LEU A 34 40.22 17.76 49.25
N SER A 35 40.53 17.06 50.34
CA SER A 35 41.34 17.61 51.43
C SER A 35 42.80 17.86 51.02
N GLU A 36 43.39 16.96 50.24
CA GLU A 36 44.74 17.13 49.66
C GLU A 36 44.76 18.32 48.71
N LEU A 37 43.79 18.40 47.79
CA LEU A 37 43.66 19.52 46.85
C LEU A 37 43.47 20.84 47.59
N GLY A 38 42.58 20.89 48.59
CA GLY A 38 42.35 22.08 49.40
C GLY A 38 43.59 22.54 50.17
N SER A 39 44.33 21.59 50.75
CA SER A 39 45.60 21.89 51.44
C SER A 39 46.67 22.36 50.44
N SER A 40 46.74 21.73 49.27
CA SER A 40 47.67 22.10 48.22
C SER A 40 47.37 23.47 47.64
N LEU A 41 46.10 23.84 47.47
CA LEU A 41 45.68 25.15 46.98
C LEU A 41 45.91 26.25 48.02
N ALA A 42 45.67 25.95 49.31
CA ALA A 42 45.97 26.88 50.40
C ALA A 42 47.48 27.15 50.54
N ALA A 43 48.32 26.17 50.17
CA ALA A 43 49.78 26.31 50.13
C ALA A 43 50.31 26.86 48.79
N ALA A 44 49.44 26.97 47.77
CA ALA A 44 49.85 27.41 46.44
C ALA A 44 49.97 28.93 46.39
N ASP A 45 51.17 29.44 46.65
CA ASP A 45 51.48 30.88 46.49
C ASP A 45 51.55 31.33 45.01
N LYS A 46 51.40 30.40 44.06
CA LYS A 46 51.63 30.65 42.63
C LYS A 46 50.35 30.56 41.81
N GLN A 47 49.76 31.72 41.55
CA GLN A 47 48.80 31.89 40.47
C GLN A 47 49.49 31.62 39.13
N LEU A 48 48.91 30.75 38.30
CA LEU A 48 49.42 30.42 36.97
C LEU A 48 48.91 31.40 35.92
N GLY A 49 47.67 31.86 36.07
CA GLY A 49 47.04 32.82 35.17
C GLY A 49 45.63 33.19 35.61
N GLU A 50 44.99 34.03 34.81
CA GLU A 50 43.58 34.40 34.93
C GLU A 50 42.89 34.02 33.62
N GLY A 51 41.85 33.19 33.73
CA GLY A 51 40.98 32.83 32.62
C GLY A 51 39.78 33.77 32.52
N SER A 52 38.97 33.58 31.48
CA SER A 52 37.75 34.37 31.22
C SER A 52 36.75 34.41 32.38
N GLU A 53 36.78 33.41 33.26
CA GLU A 53 35.78 33.19 34.32
C GLU A 53 36.41 32.91 35.70
N GLY A 54 37.73 33.09 35.86
CA GLY A 54 38.35 32.83 37.17
C GLY A 54 39.86 32.66 37.17
N LEU A 55 40.38 32.21 38.30
CA LEU A 55 41.81 32.07 38.56
C LEU A 55 42.26 30.64 38.26
N VAL A 56 43.44 30.50 37.67
CA VAL A 56 44.09 29.20 37.50
C VAL A 56 45.25 29.10 38.48
N LEU A 57 45.17 28.11 39.37
CA LEU A 57 46.15 27.88 40.44
C LEU A 57 46.92 26.59 40.17
N ALA A 58 48.21 26.57 40.52
CA ALA A 58 48.97 25.33 40.55
C ALA A 58 48.63 24.54 41.81
N GLY A 59 48.51 23.22 41.70
CA GLY A 59 48.26 22.36 42.84
C GLY A 59 48.89 20.99 42.67
N THR A 60 48.65 20.14 43.67
CA THR A 60 49.00 18.73 43.66
C THR A 60 47.76 17.92 44.03
N LEU A 61 47.53 16.83 43.30
CA LEU A 61 46.47 15.88 43.56
C LEU A 61 47.02 14.47 43.41
N ARG A 62 46.92 13.63 44.45
CA ARG A 62 47.52 12.30 44.49
C ARG A 62 49.01 12.34 44.14
N SER A 63 49.72 13.33 44.69
CA SER A 63 51.15 13.59 44.39
C SER A 63 51.48 13.93 42.92
N LYS A 64 50.48 14.19 42.06
CA LYS A 64 50.68 14.66 40.68
C LYS A 64 50.45 16.16 40.56
N PRO A 65 51.25 16.89 39.76
CA PRO A 65 51.03 18.30 39.53
C PRO A 65 49.77 18.52 38.69
N VAL A 66 48.92 19.44 39.14
CA VAL A 66 47.65 19.80 38.49
C VAL A 66 47.51 21.31 38.36
N ALA A 67 46.74 21.75 37.36
CA ALA A 67 46.17 23.09 37.31
C ALA A 67 44.72 23.02 37.79
N VAL A 68 44.31 23.99 38.60
CA VAL A 68 42.93 24.09 39.10
C VAL A 68 42.37 25.42 38.68
N LYS A 69 41.36 25.39 37.78
CA LYS A 69 40.58 26.57 37.43
C LYS A 69 39.47 26.72 38.47
N VAL A 70 39.52 27.81 39.21
CA VAL A 70 38.54 28.17 40.24
C VAL A 70 37.72 29.34 39.73
N GLU A 71 36.41 29.15 39.64
CA GLU A 71 35.49 30.23 39.33
C GLU A 71 35.41 31.20 40.51
N VAL A 72 35.81 32.46 40.30
CA VAL A 72 35.80 33.46 41.36
C VAL A 72 34.40 34.05 41.45
N VAL A 73 33.63 33.58 42.42
CA VAL A 73 32.35 34.21 42.76
C VAL A 73 32.66 35.49 43.54
N THR A 74 32.57 36.65 42.87
CA THR A 74 32.66 37.94 43.55
C THR A 74 31.41 38.13 44.42
N PRO A 75 31.55 38.29 45.74
CA PRO A 75 30.39 38.57 46.59
C PRO A 75 29.80 39.93 46.21
N ILE A 76 28.49 39.97 46.00
CA ILE A 76 27.73 41.15 45.55
C ILE A 76 27.92 42.37 46.47
N ASP A 77 28.33 42.14 47.72
CA ASP A 77 28.40 43.17 48.77
C ASP A 77 29.81 43.73 49.06
N GLY A 78 30.82 43.47 48.22
CA GLY A 78 32.14 44.11 48.33
C GLY A 78 32.95 43.78 49.60
N GLY A 79 32.56 42.72 50.34
CA GLY A 79 33.29 42.21 51.49
C GLY A 79 34.66 41.59 51.11
N PRO A 80 35.53 41.30 52.10
CA PRO A 80 36.82 40.66 51.85
C PRO A 80 36.63 39.39 51.02
N GLN A 81 37.46 39.23 49.98
CA GLN A 81 37.42 38.13 49.03
C GLN A 81 37.74 36.79 49.74
N ASN A 82 36.75 36.19 50.40
CA ASN A 82 36.79 34.77 50.67
C ASN A 82 36.46 34.08 49.34
N ILE A 83 37.44 33.38 48.77
CA ILE A 83 37.26 32.58 47.55
C ILE A 83 36.24 31.50 47.89
N ASN A 84 34.97 31.76 47.57
CA ASN A 84 33.92 30.77 47.69
C ASN A 84 33.95 29.95 46.40
N VAL A 85 34.67 28.84 46.42
CA VAL A 85 34.85 27.95 45.27
C VAL A 85 33.49 27.32 44.94
N GLY A 86 32.75 27.92 44.00
CA GLY A 86 31.48 27.36 43.54
C GLY A 86 31.70 26.10 42.70
N THR A 87 32.65 26.17 41.77
CA THR A 87 33.06 25.06 40.91
C THR A 87 34.57 25.13 40.71
N ALA A 88 35.25 23.98 40.81
CA ALA A 88 36.66 23.85 40.48
C ALA A 88 36.83 22.80 39.37
N CYS A 89 37.58 23.16 38.33
CA CYS A 89 38.00 22.22 37.29
C CYS A 89 39.47 21.87 37.50
N VAL A 90 39.73 20.59 37.79
CA VAL A 90 41.08 20.06 37.96
C VAL A 90 41.54 19.46 36.63
N MET A 91 42.69 19.92 36.14
CA MET A 91 43.25 19.49 34.86
C MET A 91 44.75 19.21 35.00
N PRO A 92 45.36 18.42 34.10
CA PRO A 92 46.81 18.23 34.08
C PRO A 92 47.57 19.56 34.00
N LEU A 93 48.67 19.69 34.74
CA LEU A 93 49.48 20.90 34.71
C LEU A 93 50.25 21.02 33.38
N ALA A 94 50.02 22.11 32.65
CA ALA A 94 50.81 22.49 31.48
C ALA A 94 52.01 23.38 31.88
N LEU A 95 53.04 23.44 31.01
CA LEU A 95 54.17 24.36 31.16
C LEU A 95 53.77 25.84 31.04
N GLY A 96 52.69 26.11 30.32
CA GLY A 96 52.13 27.42 30.09
C GLY A 96 51.27 27.43 28.83
N SER A 97 50.65 28.57 28.53
CA SER A 97 50.02 28.75 27.23
C SER A 97 51.07 28.98 26.15
N LEU A 98 50.72 28.69 24.90
CA LEU A 98 51.54 29.01 23.74
C LEU A 98 51.78 30.51 23.66
N HIS A 99 50.81 31.33 24.05
CA HIS A 99 50.99 32.78 24.19
C HIS A 99 52.11 33.15 25.18
N ASP A 100 52.12 32.56 26.38
CA ASP A 100 53.16 32.86 27.39
C ASP A 100 54.55 32.41 26.93
N LEU A 101 54.62 31.28 26.20
CA LEU A 101 55.86 30.80 25.61
C LEU A 101 56.32 31.73 24.49
N LEU A 102 55.42 32.20 23.63
CA LEU A 102 55.72 33.19 22.61
C LEU A 102 56.27 34.48 23.21
N LEU A 103 55.66 34.99 24.30
CA LEU A 103 56.15 36.16 25.03
C LEU A 103 57.56 35.95 25.60
N LYS A 104 57.84 34.79 26.21
CA LYS A 104 59.18 34.45 26.70
C LYS A 104 60.21 34.33 25.58
N LEU A 105 59.74 33.97 24.39
CA LEU A 105 60.53 33.87 23.16
C LEU A 105 60.61 35.19 22.39
N GLU A 106 60.05 36.31 22.84
CA GLU A 106 60.10 37.61 22.11
C GLU A 106 61.51 38.16 21.91
N ASN A 107 62.53 37.60 22.57
CA ASN A 107 63.94 37.83 22.21
C ASN A 107 64.35 37.15 20.88
N CYS A 108 63.49 36.31 20.30
CA CYS A 108 63.61 35.66 19.01
C CYS A 108 62.62 36.33 18.03
N GLN A 109 63.13 36.94 16.95
CA GLN A 109 62.32 37.70 15.97
C GLN A 109 61.21 36.89 15.27
N SER A 110 61.21 35.56 15.36
CA SER A 110 60.17 34.67 14.85
C SER A 110 60.34 33.27 15.47
N LEU A 111 59.23 32.54 15.67
CA LEU A 111 59.32 31.09 15.85
C LEU A 111 59.91 30.44 14.58
N PRO A 112 60.72 29.38 14.71
CA PRO A 112 61.10 28.56 13.57
C PRO A 112 59.84 28.03 12.87
N LEU A 113 59.79 28.14 11.53
CA LEU A 113 58.64 27.67 10.73
C LEU A 113 58.26 26.21 11.04
N ALA A 114 59.25 25.36 11.30
CA ALA A 114 59.02 23.96 11.69
C ALA A 114 58.15 23.85 12.96
N LEU A 115 58.42 24.66 13.98
CA LEU A 115 57.63 24.66 15.21
C LEU A 115 56.21 25.18 14.99
N VAL A 116 56.05 26.21 14.14
CA VAL A 116 54.73 26.74 13.77
C VAL A 116 53.91 25.64 13.08
N LEU A 117 54.52 24.93 12.13
CA LEU A 117 53.87 23.82 11.43
C LEU A 117 53.50 22.68 12.37
N ASP A 118 54.40 22.28 13.29
CA ASP A 118 54.14 21.23 14.26
C ASP A 118 52.96 21.57 15.18
N VAL A 119 52.88 22.83 15.63
CA VAL A 119 51.75 23.34 16.43
C VAL A 119 50.46 23.30 15.61
N CYS A 120 50.48 23.78 14.36
CA CYS A 120 49.28 23.76 13.51
C CYS A 120 48.78 22.33 13.24
N ILE A 121 49.68 21.38 13.00
CA ILE A 121 49.33 19.98 12.74
C ILE A 121 48.67 19.35 13.97
N GLN A 122 49.28 19.50 15.15
CA GLN A 122 48.71 18.98 16.41
C GLN A 122 47.36 19.64 16.72
N LEU A 123 47.23 20.94 16.47
CA LEU A 123 46.01 21.69 16.75
C LEU A 123 44.87 21.21 15.85
N LEU A 124 45.14 21.08 14.55
CA LEU A 124 44.19 20.54 13.58
C LEU A 124 43.78 19.12 13.94
N HIS A 125 44.73 18.30 14.40
CA HIS A 125 44.44 16.94 14.86
C HIS A 125 43.47 16.95 16.04
N ASP A 126 43.75 17.71 17.11
CA ASP A 126 42.92 17.78 18.31
C ASP A 126 41.52 18.34 18.03
N VAL A 127 41.42 19.40 17.22
CA VAL A 127 40.13 19.97 16.81
C VAL A 127 39.32 18.95 16.01
N THR A 128 39.96 18.29 15.04
CA THR A 128 39.29 17.28 14.19
C THR A 128 38.82 16.12 15.04
N GLU A 129 39.62 15.69 16.02
CA GLU A 129 39.30 14.56 16.87
C GLU A 129 38.18 14.87 17.86
N ALA A 130 38.19 16.06 18.49
CA ALA A 130 37.11 16.54 19.33
C ALA A 130 35.78 16.65 18.56
N GLN A 131 35.83 17.20 17.34
CA GLN A 131 34.65 17.29 16.48
C GLN A 131 34.14 15.91 16.07
N ARG A 132 35.03 14.98 15.68
CA ARG A 132 34.67 13.65 15.21
C ARG A 132 34.10 12.76 16.32
N ARG A 133 34.73 12.76 17.50
CA ARG A 133 34.34 11.87 18.61
C ARG A 133 33.16 12.41 19.40
N LEU A 134 33.15 13.72 19.67
CA LEU A 134 32.20 14.32 20.61
C LEU A 134 31.18 15.24 19.91
N GLY A 135 31.38 15.58 18.64
CA GLY A 135 30.62 16.66 18.01
C GLY A 135 30.96 18.03 18.61
N LEU A 136 32.09 18.17 19.31
CA LEU A 136 32.41 19.40 20.04
C LEU A 136 33.17 20.39 19.14
N LEU A 137 32.67 21.62 19.04
CA LEU A 137 33.40 22.76 18.46
C LEU A 137 33.92 23.63 19.60
N HIS A 138 35.22 23.94 19.63
CA HIS A 138 35.83 24.67 20.76
C HIS A 138 35.38 26.14 20.90
N GLY A 139 35.16 26.84 19.79
CA GLY A 139 34.59 28.21 19.78
C GLY A 139 35.52 29.36 20.19
N ASP A 140 36.72 29.10 20.71
CA ASP A 140 37.67 30.14 21.18
C ASP A 140 39.13 29.68 21.04
N ILE A 141 39.50 29.26 19.83
CA ILE A 141 40.87 28.84 19.53
C ILE A 141 41.75 30.08 19.38
N LYS A 142 42.65 30.29 20.33
CA LYS A 142 43.64 31.37 20.34
C LYS A 142 44.90 30.92 21.08
N PRO A 143 46.08 31.56 20.87
CA PRO A 143 47.33 31.12 21.49
C PRO A 143 47.31 31.00 23.03
N SER A 144 46.48 31.79 23.73
CA SER A 144 46.36 31.68 25.20
C SER A 144 45.60 30.44 25.66
N ASN A 145 44.82 29.82 24.76
CA ASN A 145 44.02 28.61 25.02
C ASN A 145 44.70 27.35 24.47
N ILE A 146 45.87 27.48 23.84
CA ILE A 146 46.70 26.35 23.44
C ILE A 146 47.73 26.15 24.54
N LEU A 147 47.61 25.06 25.28
CA LEU A 147 48.51 24.72 26.38
C LEU A 147 49.65 23.87 25.85
N VAL A 148 50.87 24.08 26.36
CA VAL A 148 52.02 23.23 26.05
C VAL A 148 52.30 22.34 27.24
N THR A 149 52.19 21.04 27.03
CA THR A 149 52.45 20.00 28.03
C THR A 149 53.94 19.90 28.36
N VAL A 150 54.28 19.19 29.44
CA VAL A 150 55.68 18.96 29.84
C VAL A 150 56.50 18.21 28.79
N ASP A 151 55.84 17.42 27.94
CA ASP A 151 56.46 16.66 26.85
C ASP A 151 56.61 17.48 25.55
N GLY A 152 56.23 18.76 25.57
CA GLY A 152 56.28 19.65 24.41
C GLY A 152 55.14 19.41 23.41
N GLN A 153 54.18 18.53 23.70
CA GLN A 153 52.94 18.42 22.93
C GLN A 153 52.01 19.57 23.28
N ILE A 154 51.17 19.99 22.33
CA ILE A 154 50.12 20.95 22.61
C ILE A 154 48.82 20.25 23.01
N SER A 155 47.99 20.96 23.77
CA SER A 155 46.64 20.54 24.13
C SER A 155 45.73 21.76 24.07
N LEU A 156 44.51 21.59 23.56
CA LEU A 156 43.48 22.61 23.67
C LEU A 156 42.98 22.74 25.12
N GLY A 157 42.82 23.97 25.59
CA GLY A 157 42.29 24.32 26.90
C GLY A 157 41.21 25.40 26.82
N ASP A 158 40.47 25.58 27.91
CA ASP A 158 39.36 26.54 28.04
C ASP A 158 38.18 26.30 27.06
N THR A 159 37.41 25.24 27.31
CA THR A 159 36.21 24.89 26.54
C THR A 159 34.95 25.66 26.98
N SER A 160 35.07 26.80 27.67
CA SER A 160 33.93 27.58 28.15
C SER A 160 33.02 28.07 27.02
N ASN A 161 33.61 28.34 25.85
CA ASN A 161 32.90 28.74 24.64
C ASN A 161 32.57 27.56 23.69
N ALA A 162 32.77 26.32 24.14
CA ALA A 162 32.57 25.16 23.28
C ALA A 162 31.08 24.89 23.04
N VAL A 163 30.75 24.49 21.81
CA VAL A 163 29.39 24.16 21.36
C VAL A 163 29.33 22.68 20.99
N LEU A 164 28.40 21.96 21.59
CA LEU A 164 28.10 20.58 21.20
C LEU A 164 27.20 20.58 19.97
N LEU A 165 27.69 20.07 18.85
CA LEU A 165 26.89 19.87 17.65
C LEU A 165 25.86 18.76 17.91
N PRO A 166 24.62 18.93 17.43
CA PRO A 166 23.58 17.95 17.61
C PRO A 166 23.99 16.69 16.87
N ASN A 167 24.22 15.61 17.61
CA ASN A 167 24.55 14.33 17.00
C ASN A 167 23.39 13.93 16.08
N ASN A 168 23.72 13.57 14.83
CA ASN A 168 22.75 13.00 13.88
C ASN A 168 22.29 11.58 14.31
N GLN A 169 22.54 11.18 15.56
CA GLN A 169 22.05 9.97 16.18
C GLN A 169 20.80 10.33 17.00
N THR A 170 19.67 10.10 16.33
CA THR A 170 18.31 10.04 16.84
C THR A 170 18.20 9.43 18.25
N SER A 171 17.62 10.18 19.19
CA SER A 171 16.38 9.78 19.91
C SER A 171 15.91 10.85 20.91
N GLY A 172 14.77 11.45 20.56
CA GLY A 172 13.79 12.15 21.40
C GLY A 172 14.17 12.63 22.81
N THR A 173 14.33 13.94 22.93
CA THR A 173 13.42 14.76 23.76
C THR A 173 13.48 16.20 23.25
N THR A 174 12.30 16.73 22.96
CA THR A 174 12.10 18.11 22.50
C THR A 174 12.39 19.06 23.65
N SER A 175 13.62 19.57 23.74
CA SER A 175 13.90 20.82 24.44
C SER A 175 14.58 21.77 23.46
N SER A 176 13.76 22.66 22.92
CA SER A 176 14.09 23.89 22.23
C SER A 176 15.47 24.47 22.58
N TRP A 177 16.46 24.24 21.73
CA TRP A 177 17.59 25.13 21.57
C TRP A 177 17.89 25.24 20.08
N SER A 178 17.37 26.32 19.48
CA SER A 178 17.84 26.82 18.20
C SER A 178 19.35 27.02 18.30
N ILE A 179 20.12 26.26 17.53
CA ILE A 179 21.53 26.56 17.28
C ILE A 179 21.55 27.77 16.36
N GLN A 180 21.27 28.92 16.94
CA GLN A 180 21.67 30.20 16.37
C GLN A 180 23.14 30.34 16.75
N TYR A 181 23.98 30.58 15.75
CA TYR A 181 25.35 31.06 15.95
C TYR A 181 25.29 32.25 16.92
N SER A 182 25.60 32.01 18.19
CA SER A 182 25.64 33.05 19.20
C SER A 182 26.96 33.81 19.05
N CYS A 183 27.09 34.55 17.95
CA CYS A 183 27.91 35.74 17.96
C CYS A 183 27.35 36.64 19.08
N ARG A 184 28.19 37.18 19.96
CA ARG A 184 27.83 38.00 21.14
C ARG A 184 27.03 39.28 20.80
N SER A 185 26.69 39.49 19.53
CA SER A 185 25.98 40.63 18.95
C SER A 185 24.44 40.55 18.97
N GLN A 186 23.82 39.54 19.62
CA GLN A 186 22.35 39.39 19.65
C GLN A 186 21.71 39.33 21.06
N ARG A 187 22.21 40.14 22.01
CA ARG A 187 21.44 40.44 23.24
C ARG A 187 20.62 41.73 23.18
N VAL A 188 20.48 42.36 22.01
CA VAL A 188 19.59 43.53 21.84
C VAL A 188 18.74 43.37 20.58
N ALA A 189 17.64 42.61 20.68
CA ALA A 189 16.49 42.71 19.78
C ALA A 189 15.31 41.87 20.32
N ALA A 190 14.69 42.35 21.40
CA ALA A 190 13.33 42.01 21.77
C ALA A 190 12.70 43.24 22.44
N ALA A 191 12.65 44.33 21.70
CA ALA A 191 11.80 45.49 21.99
C ALA A 191 11.45 46.10 20.62
N GLU A 192 10.21 45.90 20.19
CA GLU A 192 9.63 46.67 19.10
C GLU A 192 9.35 48.07 19.66
N ASP A 193 10.13 49.09 19.27
CA ASP A 193 9.63 50.46 19.16
C ASP A 193 10.60 51.38 18.39
N GLU A 194 10.03 52.41 17.79
CA GLU A 194 10.58 53.30 16.77
C GLU A 194 11.77 54.20 17.19
N ASP A 195 12.50 54.66 16.16
CA ASP A 195 13.31 55.88 16.08
C ASP A 195 14.41 56.13 17.14
N ILE A 196 15.67 55.78 16.80
CA ILE A 196 16.90 56.49 17.23
C ILE A 196 18.06 56.13 16.27
N PRO A 197 18.96 57.08 15.93
CA PRO A 197 19.85 57.01 14.77
C PRO A 197 21.04 56.05 14.91
N ALA A 198 21.57 55.67 13.75
CA ALA A 198 22.78 54.89 13.52
C ALA A 198 23.94 55.21 14.48
N SER A 199 24.05 54.42 15.54
CA SER A 199 25.22 54.30 16.41
C SER A 199 25.27 52.86 16.92
N PHE A 200 25.32 51.90 16.00
CA PHE A 200 25.52 50.49 16.34
C PHE A 200 27.02 50.20 16.35
N GLY A 201 27.50 49.88 17.54
CA GLY A 201 28.90 49.57 17.85
C GLY A 201 29.40 48.39 17.02
N THR A 202 30.39 48.68 16.21
CA THR A 202 31.38 47.74 15.72
C THR A 202 32.18 47.19 16.90
N ASP A 203 31.66 46.15 17.55
CA ASP A 203 32.51 45.12 18.18
C ASP A 203 32.92 44.11 17.09
N THR A 204 33.38 44.64 15.94
CA THR A 204 34.44 43.98 15.19
C THR A 204 35.59 43.78 16.15
N TYR A 205 36.09 42.54 16.22
CA TYR A 205 37.39 42.20 16.81
C TYR A 205 38.40 43.32 16.54
N SER A 206 38.51 44.24 17.50
CA SER A 206 39.47 45.33 17.47
C SER A 206 40.79 44.74 17.95
N LEU A 207 41.39 43.92 17.11
CA LEU A 207 42.80 44.11 16.79
C LEU A 207 42.88 45.37 15.92
N VAL A 208 42.47 46.52 16.47
CA VAL A 208 42.93 47.80 15.97
C VAL A 208 44.40 47.79 16.35
N PRO A 209 45.34 47.68 15.40
CA PRO A 209 46.73 47.91 15.74
C PRO A 209 46.79 49.31 16.31
N ALA A 210 47.26 49.44 17.55
CA ALA A 210 47.70 50.72 18.07
C ALA A 210 48.55 51.35 16.96
N GLN A 211 48.09 52.49 16.44
CA GLN A 211 48.57 53.04 15.19
C GLN A 211 50.10 53.16 15.22
N GLY A 212 50.73 52.35 14.37
CA GLY A 212 52.14 52.43 14.04
C GLY A 212 52.96 51.23 14.51
N GLN A 213 52.93 50.12 13.76
CA GLN A 213 54.12 49.44 13.21
C GLN A 213 53.73 48.18 12.39
N PRO A 214 54.62 47.74 11.47
CA PRO A 214 54.30 46.95 10.29
C PRO A 214 54.49 45.44 10.49
N GLY A 215 53.71 44.65 9.74
CA GLY A 215 53.85 43.20 9.65
C GLY A 215 52.85 42.48 10.55
N ILE A 216 51.75 42.03 9.95
CA ILE A 216 50.96 40.94 10.54
C ILE A 216 51.94 39.79 10.76
N SER A 217 52.06 39.31 11.99
CA SER A 217 52.92 38.16 12.29
C SER A 217 52.50 37.00 11.38
N PRO A 218 53.43 36.31 10.70
CA PRO A 218 53.12 35.15 9.86
C PRO A 218 52.27 34.08 10.57
N VAL A 219 52.37 34.01 11.91
CA VAL A 219 51.56 33.12 12.75
C VAL A 219 50.08 33.50 12.75
N GLN A 220 49.76 34.81 12.76
CA GLN A 220 48.37 35.27 12.78
C GLN A 220 47.66 35.02 11.44
N GLU A 221 48.38 35.12 10.31
CA GLU A 221 47.83 34.77 9.00
C GLU A 221 47.46 33.28 8.94
N VAL A 222 48.33 32.40 9.43
CA VAL A 222 48.06 30.95 9.48
C VAL A 222 46.87 30.64 10.41
N VAL A 223 46.77 31.30 11.57
CA VAL A 223 45.63 31.13 12.49
C VAL A 223 44.32 31.57 11.82
N ASN A 224 44.32 32.69 11.10
CA ASN A 224 43.15 33.17 10.38
C ASN A 224 42.74 32.20 9.25
N GLU A 225 43.70 31.65 8.51
CA GLU A 225 43.45 30.66 7.46
C GLU A 225 42.87 29.35 8.04
N VAL A 226 43.42 28.86 9.14
CA VAL A 226 42.90 27.68 9.85
C VAL A 226 41.48 27.92 10.36
N LEU A 227 41.19 29.11 10.89
CA LEU A 227 39.85 29.45 11.36
C LEU A 227 38.84 29.53 10.21
N GLU A 228 39.23 30.10 9.08
CA GLU A 228 38.38 30.15 7.87
C GLU A 228 38.10 28.75 7.33
N LEU A 229 39.12 27.89 7.24
CA LEU A 229 38.96 26.49 6.84
C LEU A 229 38.06 25.71 7.80
N GLN A 230 38.19 25.94 9.12
CA GLN A 230 37.32 25.33 10.11
C GLN A 230 35.86 25.78 9.94
N GLN A 231 35.63 27.07 9.64
CA GLN A 231 34.29 27.59 9.38
C GLN A 231 33.69 27.02 8.10
N GLN A 232 34.47 26.90 7.03
CA GLN A 232 34.06 26.25 5.78
C GLN A 232 33.73 24.77 6.00
N LEU A 233 34.56 24.04 6.75
CA LEU A 233 34.34 22.63 7.08
C LEU A 233 33.06 22.44 7.91
N ALA A 234 32.83 23.31 8.90
CA ALA A 234 31.60 23.31 9.68
C ALA A 234 30.38 23.55 8.78
N ALA A 235 30.42 24.54 7.88
CA ALA A 235 29.33 24.81 6.94
C ALA A 235 29.05 23.63 6.00
N SER A 236 30.09 23.02 5.42
CA SER A 236 29.96 21.82 4.58
C SER A 236 29.40 20.62 5.35
N SER A 237 29.80 20.43 6.60
CA SER A 237 29.29 19.34 7.44
C SER A 237 27.79 19.47 7.72
N VAL A 238 27.30 20.70 7.96
CA VAL A 238 25.88 20.99 8.18
C VAL A 238 25.08 20.76 6.89
N GLN A 239 25.59 21.19 5.74
CA GLN A 239 24.95 20.94 4.44
C GLN A 239 24.86 19.44 4.13
N LEU A 240 25.92 18.67 4.40
CA LEU A 240 25.92 17.22 4.21
C LEU A 240 24.92 16.54 5.15
N ALA A 241 24.86 16.95 6.42
CA ALA A 241 23.89 16.44 7.38
C ALA A 241 22.45 16.73 6.94
N ALA A 242 22.18 17.95 6.46
CA ALA A 242 20.86 18.33 5.94
C ALA A 242 20.46 17.52 4.70
N THR A 243 21.40 17.26 3.78
CA THR A 243 21.15 16.41 2.59
C THR A 243 20.83 14.98 3.01
N ARG A 244 21.61 14.38 3.92
CA ARG A 244 21.35 13.03 4.44
C ARG A 244 19.99 12.93 5.15
N ALA A 245 19.61 13.95 5.91
CA ALA A 245 18.29 13.99 6.55
C ALA A 245 17.14 14.02 5.53
N ARG A 246 17.30 14.77 4.42
CA ARG A 246 16.31 14.77 3.32
C ARG A 246 16.25 13.42 2.61
N GLU A 247 17.38 12.79 2.34
CA GLU A 247 17.43 11.45 1.73
C GLU A 247 16.76 10.40 2.63
N ALA A 248 16.96 10.46 3.94
CA ALA A 248 16.31 9.57 4.90
C ALA A 248 14.78 9.72 4.90
N LEU A 249 14.27 10.96 4.86
CA LEU A 249 12.83 11.22 4.77
C LEU A 249 12.24 10.71 3.45
N LEU A 250 12.93 10.92 2.33
CA LEU A 250 12.50 10.40 1.01
C LEU A 250 12.51 8.87 0.96
N GLU A 251 13.48 8.22 1.62
CA GLU A 251 13.51 6.75 1.71
C GLU A 251 12.35 6.23 2.57
N GLU A 252 12.01 6.90 3.67
CA GLU A 252 10.84 6.55 4.49
C GLU A 252 9.54 6.70 3.69
N GLU A 253 9.36 7.80 2.95
CA GLU A 253 8.21 8.00 2.07
C GLU A 253 8.13 6.92 0.98
N ASN A 254 9.26 6.55 0.36
CA ASN A 254 9.32 5.47 -0.62
C ASN A 254 8.98 4.10 -0.01
N GLN A 255 9.42 3.82 1.22
CA GLN A 255 9.06 2.61 1.94
C GLN A 255 7.56 2.55 2.23
N GLN A 256 6.97 3.66 2.68
CA GLN A 256 5.52 3.76 2.89
C GLN A 256 4.74 3.57 1.59
N LEU A 257 5.20 4.15 0.47
CA LEU A 257 4.59 3.98 -0.84
C LEU A 257 4.67 2.53 -1.34
N ARG A 258 5.81 1.85 -1.15
CA ARG A 258 5.96 0.41 -1.47
C ARG A 258 4.98 -0.45 -0.69
N LEU A 259 4.80 -0.16 0.61
CA LEU A 259 3.87 -0.91 1.47
C LEU A 259 2.41 -0.71 1.03
N ARG A 260 2.02 0.53 0.67
CA ARG A 260 0.69 0.81 0.11
C ARG A 260 0.46 0.10 -1.23
N LEU A 261 1.46 0.10 -2.11
CA LEU A 261 1.37 -0.60 -3.40
C LEU A 261 1.20 -2.11 -3.20
N GLN A 262 1.95 -2.72 -2.27
CA GLN A 262 1.82 -4.13 -1.94
C GLN A 262 0.41 -4.47 -1.41
N GLN A 263 -0.16 -3.63 -0.54
CA GLN A 263 -1.53 -3.78 -0.06
C GLN A 263 -2.56 -3.69 -1.21
N GLN A 264 -2.37 -2.77 -2.16
CA GLN A 264 -3.27 -2.62 -3.30
C GLN A 264 -3.21 -3.84 -4.24
N VAL A 265 -2.03 -4.39 -4.48
CA VAL A 265 -1.85 -5.61 -5.27
C VAL A 265 -2.56 -6.80 -4.60
N GLN A 266 -2.46 -6.92 -3.27
CA GLN A 266 -3.15 -7.97 -2.53
C GLN A 266 -4.68 -7.84 -2.64
N LEU A 267 -5.20 -6.61 -2.47
CA LEU A 267 -6.64 -6.35 -2.58
C LEU A 267 -7.17 -6.68 -3.98
N GLU A 268 -6.39 -6.38 -5.02
CA GLU A 268 -6.77 -6.74 -6.40
C GLU A 268 -6.75 -8.26 -6.62
N ALA A 269 -5.77 -8.98 -6.06
CA ALA A 269 -5.72 -10.43 -6.10
C ALA A 269 -6.94 -11.06 -5.40
N ASP A 270 -7.34 -10.54 -4.24
CA ASP A 270 -8.51 -10.99 -3.50
C ASP A 270 -9.81 -10.72 -4.29
N ARG A 271 -9.92 -9.55 -4.94
CA ARG A 271 -11.05 -9.22 -5.83
C ARG A 271 -11.12 -10.16 -7.03
N GLN A 272 -9.98 -10.49 -7.64
CA GLN A 272 -9.93 -11.46 -8.75
C GLN A 272 -10.35 -12.85 -8.28
N GLN A 273 -9.94 -13.27 -7.09
CA GLN A 273 -10.34 -14.56 -6.52
C GLN A 273 -11.84 -14.60 -6.21
N GLN A 274 -12.39 -13.53 -5.64
CA GLN A 274 -13.84 -13.40 -5.43
C GLN A 274 -14.60 -13.41 -6.75
N GLY A 275 -14.07 -12.74 -7.79
CA GLY A 275 -14.65 -12.77 -9.14
C GLY A 275 -14.70 -14.20 -9.71
N LYS A 276 -13.63 -14.98 -9.56
CA LYS A 276 -13.60 -16.40 -9.97
C LYS A 276 -14.63 -17.25 -9.24
N GLU A 277 -14.79 -17.04 -7.92
CA GLU A 277 -15.78 -17.75 -7.12
C GLU A 277 -17.21 -17.46 -7.60
N VAL A 278 -17.53 -16.18 -7.87
CA VAL A 278 -18.84 -15.79 -8.41
C VAL A 278 -19.08 -16.40 -9.80
N VAL A 279 -18.07 -16.41 -10.68
CA VAL A 279 -18.18 -17.05 -12.00
C VAL A 279 -18.46 -18.54 -11.85
N MET A 280 -17.73 -19.24 -10.99
CA MET A 280 -17.95 -20.67 -10.73
C MET A 280 -19.37 -20.95 -10.19
N GLN A 281 -19.87 -20.11 -9.29
CA GLN A 281 -21.25 -20.24 -8.78
C GLN A 281 -22.29 -20.00 -9.87
N LEU A 282 -22.07 -19.03 -10.76
CA LEU A 282 -22.94 -18.78 -11.91
C LEU A 282 -22.90 -19.93 -12.91
N GLU A 283 -21.71 -20.48 -13.21
CA GLU A 283 -21.58 -21.66 -14.07
C GLU A 283 -22.33 -22.86 -13.49
N GLN A 284 -22.24 -23.09 -12.18
CA GLN A 284 -23.00 -24.13 -11.49
C GLN A 284 -24.52 -23.90 -11.58
N GLN A 285 -24.98 -22.65 -11.43
CA GLN A 285 -26.39 -22.30 -11.62
C GLN A 285 -26.87 -22.51 -13.06
N VAL A 286 -26.04 -22.17 -14.05
CA VAL A 286 -26.35 -22.39 -15.47
C VAL A 286 -26.50 -23.88 -15.76
N VAL A 287 -25.60 -24.72 -15.26
CA VAL A 287 -25.71 -26.19 -15.41
C VAL A 287 -26.98 -26.71 -14.76
N LYS A 288 -27.32 -26.24 -13.54
CA LYS A 288 -28.57 -26.61 -12.88
C LYS A 288 -29.80 -26.25 -13.71
N LEU A 289 -29.88 -25.00 -14.19
CA LEU A 289 -30.98 -24.55 -15.04
C LEU A 289 -31.06 -25.31 -16.36
N GLN A 290 -29.92 -25.66 -16.97
CA GLN A 290 -29.89 -26.50 -18.17
C GLN A 290 -30.49 -27.89 -17.90
N THR A 291 -30.17 -28.52 -16.77
CA THR A 291 -30.77 -29.81 -16.40
C THR A 291 -32.28 -29.72 -16.15
N GLU A 292 -32.75 -28.63 -15.53
CA GLU A 292 -34.18 -28.37 -15.31
C GLU A 292 -34.91 -28.16 -16.66
N VAL A 293 -34.34 -27.36 -17.56
CA VAL A 293 -34.89 -27.14 -18.91
C VAL A 293 -34.95 -28.45 -19.70
N GLN A 294 -33.92 -29.30 -19.64
CA GLN A 294 -33.92 -30.61 -20.28
C GLN A 294 -35.02 -31.51 -19.72
N SER A 295 -35.20 -31.52 -18.38
CA SER A 295 -36.27 -32.28 -17.73
C SER A 295 -37.67 -31.82 -18.17
N VAL A 296 -37.90 -30.50 -18.21
CA VAL A 296 -39.19 -29.93 -18.66
C VAL A 296 -39.44 -30.22 -20.14
N THR A 297 -38.39 -30.14 -20.96
CA THR A 297 -38.49 -30.44 -22.40
C THR A 297 -38.85 -31.91 -22.62
N ALA A 298 -38.24 -32.83 -21.87
CA ALA A 298 -38.57 -34.25 -21.92
C ALA A 298 -40.03 -34.52 -21.47
N ALA A 299 -40.48 -33.87 -20.39
CA ALA A 299 -41.85 -33.99 -19.91
C ALA A 299 -42.88 -33.47 -20.93
N ASN A 300 -42.60 -32.33 -21.58
CA ASN A 300 -43.44 -31.79 -22.63
C ASN A 300 -43.50 -32.73 -23.85
N HIS A 301 -42.37 -33.29 -24.27
CA HIS A 301 -42.35 -34.24 -25.38
C HIS A 301 -43.20 -35.48 -25.09
N LEU A 302 -43.11 -36.01 -23.86
CA LEU A 302 -43.96 -37.11 -23.41
C LEU A 302 -45.45 -36.74 -23.41
N ALA A 303 -45.80 -35.54 -22.92
CA ALA A 303 -47.18 -35.05 -22.94
C ALA A 303 -47.72 -34.89 -24.38
N THR A 304 -46.90 -34.41 -25.31
CA THR A 304 -47.25 -34.34 -26.75
C THR A 304 -47.49 -35.73 -27.32
N GLN A 305 -46.62 -36.70 -27.05
CA GLN A 305 -46.81 -38.10 -27.50
C GLN A 305 -48.10 -38.71 -26.94
N GLN A 306 -48.42 -38.45 -25.67
CA GLN A 306 -49.66 -38.91 -25.05
C GLN A 306 -50.91 -38.27 -25.70
N ALA A 307 -50.84 -36.99 -26.03
CA ALA A 307 -51.93 -36.29 -26.73
C ALA A 307 -52.15 -36.84 -28.15
N GLU A 308 -51.07 -37.11 -28.89
CA GLU A 308 -51.14 -37.73 -30.22
C GLU A 308 -51.75 -39.14 -30.15
N ALA A 309 -51.33 -39.95 -29.16
CA ALA A 309 -51.91 -41.28 -28.94
C ALA A 309 -53.41 -41.20 -28.60
N ALA A 310 -53.83 -40.23 -27.79
CA ALA A 310 -55.24 -40.01 -27.47
C ALA A 310 -56.06 -39.59 -28.70
N LEU A 311 -55.50 -38.75 -29.58
CA LEU A 311 -56.13 -38.38 -30.85
C LEU A 311 -56.28 -39.58 -31.79
N GLN A 312 -55.26 -40.45 -31.88
CA GLN A 312 -55.33 -41.69 -32.66
C GLN A 312 -56.42 -42.62 -32.13
N GLN A 313 -56.53 -42.77 -30.81
CA GLN A 313 -57.62 -43.56 -30.18
C GLN A 313 -58.99 -42.96 -30.51
N LEU A 314 -59.14 -41.65 -30.42
CA LEU A 314 -60.40 -40.96 -30.75
C LEU A 314 -60.77 -41.15 -32.24
N HIS A 315 -59.78 -41.10 -33.13
CA HIS A 315 -59.98 -41.40 -34.55
C HIS A 315 -60.46 -42.85 -34.77
N GLN A 316 -59.87 -43.83 -34.09
CA GLN A 316 -60.32 -45.23 -34.16
C GLN A 316 -61.75 -45.40 -33.66
N VAL A 317 -62.10 -44.75 -32.54
CA VAL A 317 -63.47 -44.76 -32.00
C VAL A 317 -64.45 -44.11 -33.01
N SER A 318 -64.06 -43.02 -33.66
CA SER A 318 -64.87 -42.37 -34.70
C SER A 318 -65.11 -43.30 -35.90
N GLN A 319 -64.07 -43.98 -36.38
CA GLN A 319 -64.20 -44.96 -37.48
C GLN A 319 -65.12 -46.12 -37.10
N LEU A 320 -64.99 -46.65 -35.87
CA LEU A 320 -65.85 -47.72 -35.36
C LEU A 320 -67.31 -47.25 -35.24
N ALA A 321 -67.54 -46.03 -34.76
CA ALA A 321 -68.87 -45.44 -34.68
C ALA A 321 -69.50 -45.26 -36.06
N GLU A 322 -68.73 -44.84 -37.06
CA GLU A 322 -69.19 -44.72 -38.45
C GLU A 322 -69.52 -46.08 -39.06
N ALA A 323 -68.64 -47.08 -38.88
CA ALA A 323 -68.91 -48.46 -39.29
C ALA A 323 -70.19 -49.01 -38.66
N THR A 324 -70.40 -48.73 -37.37
CA THR A 324 -71.63 -49.13 -36.65
C THR A 324 -72.87 -48.44 -37.22
N ARG A 325 -72.78 -47.15 -37.54
CA ARG A 325 -73.89 -46.40 -38.20
C ARG A 325 -74.21 -46.97 -39.58
N LEU A 326 -73.19 -47.32 -40.37
CA LEU A 326 -73.38 -47.96 -41.68
C LEU A 326 -74.04 -49.33 -41.54
N GLN A 327 -73.60 -50.14 -40.57
CA GLN A 327 -74.21 -51.43 -40.26
C GLN A 327 -75.67 -51.29 -39.85
N GLN A 328 -75.99 -50.29 -39.01
CA GLN A 328 -77.36 -50.01 -38.60
C GLN A 328 -78.24 -49.60 -39.78
N ARG A 329 -77.73 -48.73 -40.68
CA ARG A 329 -78.45 -48.34 -41.90
C ARG A 329 -78.73 -49.55 -42.80
N ALA A 330 -77.74 -50.42 -42.99
CA ALA A 330 -77.92 -51.65 -43.76
C ALA A 330 -78.95 -52.59 -43.13
N CYS A 331 -78.98 -52.69 -41.79
CA CYS A 331 -80.00 -53.46 -41.06
C CYS A 331 -81.40 -52.89 -41.27
N ASN A 332 -81.56 -51.57 -41.09
CA ASN A 332 -82.83 -50.88 -41.30
C ASN A 332 -83.33 -51.02 -42.77
N GLN A 333 -82.43 -50.92 -43.75
CA GLN A 333 -82.77 -51.15 -45.16
C GLN A 333 -83.24 -52.58 -45.42
N LYS A 334 -82.60 -53.59 -44.82
CA LYS A 334 -83.06 -54.98 -44.92
C LYS A 334 -84.42 -55.18 -44.26
N GLN A 335 -84.67 -54.58 -43.10
CA GLN A 335 -85.98 -54.64 -42.43
C GLN A 335 -87.07 -53.98 -43.29
N GLN A 336 -86.77 -52.82 -43.88
CA GLN A 336 -87.66 -52.13 -44.81
C GLN A 336 -88.00 -53.02 -46.02
N GLN A 337 -87.00 -53.66 -46.64
CA GLN A 337 -87.20 -54.58 -47.75
C GLN A 337 -88.07 -55.80 -47.38
N VAL A 338 -87.84 -56.38 -46.19
CA VAL A 338 -88.65 -57.49 -45.68
C VAL A 338 -90.09 -57.05 -45.47
N TRP A 339 -90.30 -55.88 -44.88
CA TRP A 339 -91.63 -55.31 -44.67
C TRP A 339 -92.35 -55.03 -46.00
N GLU A 340 -91.68 -54.40 -46.97
CA GLU A 340 -92.23 -54.14 -48.30
C GLU A 340 -92.58 -55.44 -49.03
N ALA A 341 -91.74 -56.47 -48.92
CA ALA A 341 -92.01 -57.79 -49.48
C ALA A 341 -93.23 -58.46 -48.84
N GLU A 342 -93.38 -58.38 -47.51
CA GLU A 342 -94.55 -58.89 -46.79
C GLU A 342 -95.82 -58.13 -47.21
N VAL A 343 -95.77 -56.79 -47.28
CA VAL A 343 -96.90 -55.96 -47.73
C VAL A 343 -97.32 -56.32 -49.16
N GLN A 344 -96.36 -56.48 -50.07
CA GLN A 344 -96.62 -56.96 -51.44
C GLN A 344 -97.25 -58.35 -51.45
N GLN A 345 -96.75 -59.27 -50.63
CA GLN A 345 -97.32 -60.61 -50.52
C GLN A 345 -98.77 -60.58 -50.03
N GLN A 346 -99.08 -59.77 -49.01
CA GLN A 346 -100.42 -59.59 -48.49
C GLN A 346 -101.35 -58.97 -49.53
N ARG A 347 -100.87 -57.97 -50.28
CA ARG A 347 -101.61 -57.38 -51.40
C ARG A 347 -101.94 -58.42 -52.47
N SER A 348 -100.97 -59.23 -52.90
CA SER A 348 -101.21 -60.31 -53.86
C SER A 348 -102.13 -61.43 -53.32
N ARG A 349 -102.20 -61.63 -51.98
CA ARG A 349 -103.19 -62.53 -51.37
C ARG A 349 -104.58 -61.91 -51.40
N ALA A 350 -104.70 -60.63 -51.07
CA ALA A 350 -105.96 -59.89 -51.13
C ALA A 350 -106.51 -59.84 -52.56
N GLU A 351 -105.68 -59.49 -53.54
CA GLU A 351 -106.06 -59.48 -54.97
C GLU A 351 -106.50 -60.87 -55.46
N ARG A 352 -105.84 -61.96 -55.01
CA ARG A 352 -106.30 -63.33 -55.31
C ARG A 352 -107.62 -63.69 -54.64
N ALA A 353 -107.82 -63.29 -53.40
CA ALA A 353 -109.07 -63.52 -52.69
C ALA A 353 -110.23 -62.73 -53.33
N GLU A 354 -109.97 -61.49 -53.76
CA GLU A 354 -110.91 -60.66 -54.50
C GLU A 354 -111.22 -61.28 -55.88
N ALA A 355 -110.22 -61.76 -56.62
CA ALA A 355 -110.44 -62.49 -57.87
C ALA A 355 -111.26 -63.77 -57.66
N GLN A 356 -111.00 -64.53 -56.59
CA GLN A 356 -111.81 -65.70 -56.22
C GLN A 356 -113.25 -65.31 -55.88
N LEU A 357 -113.46 -64.21 -55.16
CA LEU A 357 -114.79 -63.68 -54.84
C LEU A 357 -115.53 -63.29 -56.12
N HIS A 358 -114.87 -62.56 -57.04
CA HIS A 358 -115.44 -62.22 -58.34
C HIS A 358 -115.77 -63.46 -59.18
N GLN A 359 -114.91 -64.48 -59.15
CA GLN A 359 -115.17 -65.74 -59.84
C GLN A 359 -116.37 -66.47 -59.24
N LEU A 360 -116.51 -66.51 -57.92
CA LEU A 360 -117.69 -67.05 -57.24
C LEU A 360 -118.97 -66.26 -57.57
N LEU A 361 -118.90 -64.93 -57.55
CA LEU A 361 -120.02 -64.06 -57.92
C LEU A 361 -120.42 -64.24 -59.39
N ALA A 362 -119.47 -64.35 -60.31
CA ALA A 362 -119.73 -64.65 -61.72
C ALA A 362 -120.36 -66.04 -61.89
N THR A 363 -119.88 -67.04 -61.14
CA THR A 363 -120.47 -68.39 -61.14
C THR A 363 -121.90 -68.38 -60.60
N LEU A 364 -122.17 -67.60 -59.54
CA LEU A 364 -123.52 -67.39 -59.00
C LEU A 364 -124.43 -66.63 -59.96
N ALA A 365 -123.90 -65.65 -60.69
CA ALA A 365 -124.64 -64.94 -61.74
C ALA A 365 -125.05 -65.88 -62.88
N ILE A 366 -124.20 -66.85 -63.25
CA ILE A 366 -124.54 -67.93 -64.20
C ILE A 366 -125.64 -68.85 -63.66
N ILE A 367 -125.68 -69.09 -62.35
CA ILE A 367 -126.71 -69.93 -61.70
C ILE A 367 -128.06 -69.19 -61.58
N HIS A 368 -128.05 -67.86 -61.44
CA HIS A 368 -129.26 -67.04 -61.21
C HIS A 368 -129.75 -66.24 -62.43
N ASP A 369 -129.07 -66.27 -63.58
CA ASP A 369 -129.56 -65.74 -64.85
C ASP A 369 -129.99 -66.88 -65.80
N PRO A 370 -131.30 -67.17 -65.93
CA PRO A 370 -131.82 -68.21 -66.82
C PRO A 370 -131.66 -67.89 -68.32
N THR A 371 -131.09 -66.75 -68.70
CA THR A 371 -130.88 -66.36 -70.12
C THR A 371 -129.44 -66.50 -70.62
N ALA A 372 -128.44 -66.65 -69.74
CA ALA A 372 -127.02 -66.64 -70.12
C ALA A 372 -126.47 -67.97 -70.69
N LEU A 373 -127.22 -69.08 -70.63
CA LEU A 373 -126.85 -70.37 -71.22
C LEU A 373 -126.95 -70.43 -72.76
N SER A 374 -127.34 -69.34 -73.43
CA SER A 374 -127.52 -69.30 -74.89
C SER A 374 -126.39 -68.63 -75.69
N TRP A 375 -125.39 -68.00 -75.06
CA TRP A 375 -124.41 -67.15 -75.78
C TRP A 375 -122.94 -67.63 -75.78
N CYS A 376 -122.60 -68.72 -75.09
CA CYS A 376 -121.22 -69.26 -75.09
C CYS A 376 -120.83 -70.11 -76.33
N LYS A 377 -121.48 -69.91 -77.48
CA LYS A 377 -121.17 -70.60 -78.75
C LYS A 377 -120.63 -69.71 -79.87
N ALA A 378 -120.32 -68.44 -79.61
CA ALA A 378 -120.04 -67.46 -80.68
C ALA A 378 -118.74 -66.64 -80.53
N ALA A 379 -117.74 -67.09 -79.76
CA ALA A 379 -116.44 -66.39 -79.70
C ALA A 379 -115.28 -67.38 -79.59
N SER A 380 -115.06 -68.14 -80.66
CA SER A 380 -113.89 -69.01 -80.82
C SER A 380 -113.37 -68.91 -82.27
N SER A 381 -113.05 -67.69 -82.71
CA SER A 381 -112.35 -67.47 -83.98
C SER A 381 -111.85 -66.03 -84.10
N SER A 382 -110.65 -65.75 -83.59
CA SER A 382 -109.87 -64.59 -84.01
C SER A 382 -108.40 -64.84 -83.69
N SER A 383 -107.72 -65.43 -84.67
CA SER A 383 -106.29 -65.55 -84.75
C SER A 383 -105.66 -64.24 -85.25
N SER A 384 -104.40 -64.05 -84.87
CA SER A 384 -103.33 -63.36 -85.59
C SER A 384 -102.99 -61.91 -85.20
N GLY A 385 -101.70 -61.73 -84.92
CA GLY A 385 -100.93 -60.58 -85.37
C GLY A 385 -100.51 -59.59 -84.29
N GLY A 386 -99.20 -59.46 -84.03
CA GLY A 386 -98.68 -58.26 -83.36
C GLY A 386 -97.32 -58.37 -82.69
N ASN A 387 -96.28 -58.65 -83.47
CA ASN A 387 -94.87 -58.44 -83.08
C ASN A 387 -94.57 -56.92 -83.08
N THR A 388 -94.07 -56.33 -82.00
CA THR A 388 -92.96 -55.32 -82.03
C THR A 388 -92.51 -54.88 -80.62
N PRO A 389 -91.22 -54.51 -80.44
CA PRO A 389 -90.58 -54.34 -79.14
C PRO A 389 -90.56 -52.87 -78.69
N LEU A 390 -90.82 -52.61 -77.42
CA LEU A 390 -90.62 -51.29 -76.81
C LEU A 390 -89.25 -51.19 -76.13
N ARG A 391 -88.36 -50.51 -76.85
CA ARG A 391 -87.07 -49.99 -76.43
C ARG A 391 -87.31 -48.80 -75.49
N ILE A 392 -86.82 -48.85 -74.26
CA ILE A 392 -86.69 -47.65 -73.41
C ILE A 392 -85.23 -47.54 -73.00
N SER A 393 -84.56 -46.55 -73.59
CA SER A 393 -83.28 -46.00 -73.16
C SER A 393 -83.41 -45.33 -71.81
N LEU A 394 -82.50 -45.64 -70.89
CA LEU A 394 -82.02 -44.76 -69.82
C LEU A 394 -80.53 -45.10 -69.75
N GLY A 395 -79.61 -44.28 -70.27
CA GLY A 395 -79.36 -42.92 -69.82
C GLY A 395 -78.00 -42.94 -69.13
N GLY A 396 -76.93 -43.09 -69.92
CA GLY A 396 -75.58 -42.82 -69.46
C GLY A 396 -75.43 -41.32 -69.25
N SER A 397 -75.06 -40.94 -68.03
CA SER A 397 -74.53 -39.60 -67.74
C SER A 397 -73.10 -39.78 -67.29
N ASP A 398 -72.19 -39.52 -68.22
CA ASP A 398 -70.87 -39.03 -67.88
C ASP A 398 -71.03 -37.76 -67.04
N ASN A 399 -70.33 -37.70 -65.91
CA ASN A 399 -70.03 -36.43 -65.27
C ASN A 399 -68.57 -36.46 -64.82
N CYS A 400 -67.69 -36.12 -65.76
CA CYS A 400 -66.31 -35.75 -65.50
C CYS A 400 -66.26 -34.26 -65.11
N GLY A 401 -66.03 -33.97 -63.83
CA GLY A 401 -65.49 -32.71 -63.31
C GLY A 401 -64.39 -33.11 -62.32
N VAL A 402 -63.09 -32.92 -62.57
CA VAL A 402 -62.30 -31.67 -62.63
C VAL A 402 -62.48 -30.82 -61.36
N HIS A 403 -61.55 -30.91 -60.41
CA HIS A 403 -60.57 -29.84 -60.10
C HIS A 403 -59.71 -30.21 -58.88
N GLN A 404 -58.50 -29.65 -58.91
CA GLN A 404 -57.30 -29.87 -58.11
C GLN A 404 -57.43 -29.54 -56.63
#